data_AF-R1D7B9-F1
#
_entry.id   AF-R1D7B9-F1
#
_cell.length_a   1.000
_cell.length_b   1.000
_cell.length_c   1.000
_cell.angle_alpha   90.00
_cell.angle_beta   90.00
_cell.angle_gamma   90.00
#
_symmetry.space_group_name_H-M   'P 1'
#
loop_
_entity.id
_entity.type
_entity.pdbx_description
1 polymer ?
#
loop_
_entity_poly.entity_id
_entity_poly.type
_entity_poly.pdbx_seq_one_letter_code
_entity_poly.pdbx_strand_id
1 'polypeptide(L)'
;MSAAQAKITYAWAQHHQLAQDRERLVHAVIICAYKEPYEVLAATIGSLAANNLAKSCVVILATEARDESADPTFARLDAEFGGDFLEFFQTRHSLGPGEVAGKSSNERHACMELYSWAQARSIDPYTVMVTTADADSQFDSVFLEHLEA
;
A
#
# COMPACT_ATOMS: atom_id res chain seq x y z
N MET A 1 -11.99 -26.80 -26.39
CA MET A 1 -11.46 -25.46 -26.02
C MET A 1 -10.80 -24.87 -27.26
N SER A 2 -11.04 -23.59 -27.58
CA SER A 2 -10.52 -22.99 -28.81
C SER A 2 -9.01 -22.76 -28.70
N ALA A 3 -8.29 -22.82 -29.83
CA ALA A 3 -6.86 -22.52 -29.89
C ALA A 3 -6.52 -21.08 -29.44
N ALA A 4 -7.50 -20.17 -29.45
CA ALA A 4 -7.38 -18.81 -28.93
C ALA A 4 -7.37 -18.78 -27.39
N GLN A 5 -8.23 -19.58 -26.73
CA GLN A 5 -8.23 -19.72 -25.27
C GLN A 5 -6.90 -20.28 -24.77
N ALA A 6 -6.37 -21.29 -25.46
CA ALA A 6 -5.09 -21.92 -25.10
C ALA A 6 -3.89 -20.97 -25.28
N LYS A 7 -3.91 -20.09 -26.29
CA LYS A 7 -2.86 -19.08 -26.51
C LYS A 7 -2.87 -17.97 -25.45
N ILE A 8 -4.05 -17.57 -24.99
CA ILE A 8 -4.15 -16.60 -23.88
C ILE A 8 -3.53 -17.25 -22.64
N THR A 9 -3.96 -18.45 -22.24
CA THR A 9 -3.40 -19.15 -21.07
C THR A 9 -1.88 -19.39 -21.17
N TYR A 10 -1.35 -19.67 -22.36
CA TYR A 10 0.08 -19.88 -22.57
C TYR A 10 0.92 -18.59 -22.51
N ALA A 11 0.33 -17.44 -22.82
CA ALA A 11 1.02 -16.13 -22.74
C ALA A 11 1.17 -15.63 -21.28
N TRP A 12 0.20 -15.90 -20.40
CA TRP A 12 0.31 -15.57 -18.96
C TRP A 12 1.27 -16.50 -18.21
N ALA A 13 1.53 -17.71 -18.70
CA ALA A 13 2.46 -18.65 -18.09
C ALA A 13 3.94 -18.32 -18.36
N GLN A 14 4.22 -17.39 -19.28
CA GLN A 14 5.55 -16.86 -19.56
C GLN A 14 5.83 -15.54 -18.83
N HIS A 15 5.22 -15.31 -17.67
CA HIS A 15 5.65 -14.21 -16.82
C HIS A 15 7.12 -14.45 -16.44
N HIS A 16 7.96 -13.61 -17.05
CA HIS A 16 9.40 -13.59 -16.91
C HIS A 16 9.76 -13.78 -15.44
N GLN A 17 10.48 -14.85 -15.12
CA GLN A 17 11.21 -14.92 -13.87
C GLN A 17 12.10 -13.68 -13.82
N LEU A 18 11.74 -12.74 -12.95
CA LEU A 18 12.52 -11.55 -12.65
C LEU A 18 13.94 -12.01 -12.34
N ALA A 19 14.93 -11.29 -12.89
CA ALA A 19 16.33 -11.63 -12.67
C ALA A 19 16.58 -11.80 -11.15
N GLN A 20 16.99 -13.00 -10.73
CA GLN A 20 17.08 -13.36 -9.31
C GLN A 20 18.22 -12.62 -8.58
N ASP A 21 19.02 -11.85 -9.31
CA ASP A 21 20.24 -11.21 -8.83
C ASP A 21 20.05 -9.71 -8.49
N ARG A 22 18.79 -9.24 -8.36
CA ARG A 22 18.49 -7.85 -7.97
C ARG A 22 18.17 -7.74 -6.48
N GLU A 23 18.67 -6.68 -5.86
CA GLU A 23 18.24 -6.30 -4.51
C GLU A 23 16.74 -5.96 -4.53
N ARG A 24 15.99 -6.56 -3.59
CA ARG A 24 14.56 -6.31 -3.43
C ARG A 24 14.33 -4.90 -2.93
N LEU A 25 13.34 -4.21 -3.49
CA LEU A 25 12.98 -2.87 -3.04
C LEU A 25 12.13 -2.96 -1.77
N VAL A 26 12.26 -1.96 -0.91
CA VAL A 26 11.23 -1.72 0.11
C VAL A 26 10.06 -1.07 -0.60
N HIS A 27 8.91 -1.75 -0.59
CA HIS A 27 7.67 -1.17 -1.12
C HIS A 27 6.95 -0.42 -0.02
N ALA A 28 6.35 0.71 -0.36
CA ALA A 28 5.44 1.43 0.52
C ALA A 28 4.13 1.72 -0.21
N VAL A 29 3.00 1.28 0.34
CA VAL A 29 1.68 1.53 -0.21
C VAL A 29 0.94 2.50 0.71
N ILE A 30 0.65 3.70 0.20
CA ILE A 30 -0.12 4.74 0.88
C ILE A 30 -1.58 4.63 0.42
N ILE A 31 -2.47 4.26 1.34
CA ILE A 31 -3.91 4.17 1.10
C ILE A 31 -4.57 5.38 1.73
N CYS A 32 -5.16 6.25 0.91
CA CYS A 32 -5.86 7.43 1.41
C CYS A 32 -7.31 7.10 1.75
N ALA A 33 -7.73 7.48 2.96
CA ALA A 33 -9.08 7.23 3.45
C ALA A 33 -9.65 8.45 4.18
N TYR A 34 -10.92 8.75 3.91
CA TYR A 34 -11.72 9.70 4.69
C TYR A 34 -13.16 9.17 4.80
N LYS A 35 -13.55 8.71 6.00
CA LYS A 35 -14.87 8.15 6.30
C LYS A 35 -15.24 6.93 5.45
N GLU A 36 -14.23 6.15 5.07
CA GLU A 36 -14.43 4.93 4.30
C GLU A 36 -15.01 3.81 5.19
N PRO A 37 -15.94 2.99 4.68
CA PRO A 37 -16.42 1.83 5.40
C PRO A 37 -15.29 0.83 5.69
N TYR A 38 -15.38 0.15 6.84
CA TYR A 38 -14.39 -0.86 7.23
C TYR A 38 -14.20 -1.91 6.14
N GLU A 39 -15.28 -2.41 5.55
CA GLU A 39 -15.28 -3.50 4.58
C GLU A 39 -14.53 -3.13 3.30
N VAL A 40 -14.55 -1.85 2.91
CA VAL A 40 -13.81 -1.34 1.74
C VAL A 40 -12.31 -1.37 2.03
N LEU A 41 -11.91 -0.79 3.16
CA LEU A 41 -10.51 -0.76 3.59
C LEU A 41 -9.97 -2.17 3.82
N ALA A 42 -10.73 -3.04 4.48
CA ALA A 42 -10.36 -4.42 4.76
C ALA A 42 -10.21 -5.24 3.47
N ALA A 43 -11.06 -5.02 2.46
CA ALA A 43 -10.89 -5.67 1.16
C ALA A 43 -9.57 -5.24 0.50
N THR A 44 -9.28 -3.94 0.45
CA THR A 44 -8.05 -3.40 -0.14
C THR A 44 -6.80 -3.86 0.60
N ILE A 45 -6.76 -3.73 1.93
CA ILE A 45 -5.63 -4.18 2.76
C ILE A 45 -5.47 -5.70 2.70
N GLY A 46 -6.57 -6.45 2.71
CA GLY A 46 -6.55 -7.90 2.56
C GLY A 46 -5.97 -8.35 1.21
N SER A 47 -6.26 -7.62 0.12
CA SER A 47 -5.63 -7.91 -1.17
C SER A 47 -4.11 -7.67 -1.18
N LEU A 48 -3.63 -6.67 -0.44
CA LEU A 48 -2.20 -6.45 -0.21
C LEU A 48 -1.57 -7.52 0.70
N ALA A 49 -2.28 -7.94 1.74
CA ALA A 49 -1.81 -9.01 2.64
C ALA A 49 -1.67 -10.35 1.89
N ALA A 50 -2.50 -10.57 0.87
CA ALA A 50 -2.40 -11.71 -0.04
C ALA A 50 -1.32 -11.57 -1.13
N ASN A 51 -0.62 -10.44 -1.20
CA ASN A 51 0.48 -10.24 -2.14
C ASN A 51 1.72 -11.04 -1.71
N ASN A 52 2.44 -11.61 -2.68
CA ASN A 52 3.64 -12.38 -2.42
C ASN A 52 4.74 -11.60 -1.68
N LEU A 53 4.76 -10.26 -1.81
CA LEU A 53 5.72 -9.37 -1.15
C LEU A 53 5.15 -8.61 0.04
N ALA A 54 4.01 -9.02 0.60
CA ALA A 54 3.40 -8.37 1.75
C ALA A 54 4.41 -8.12 2.90
N LYS A 55 5.22 -9.14 3.24
CA LYS A 55 6.22 -9.07 4.32
C LYS A 55 7.39 -8.09 4.07
N SER A 56 7.54 -7.61 2.84
CA SER A 56 8.53 -6.58 2.45
C SER A 56 7.88 -5.23 2.16
N CYS A 57 6.57 -5.12 2.35
CA CYS A 57 5.78 -3.93 2.09
C CYS A 57 5.46 -3.19 3.38
N VAL A 58 5.62 -1.87 3.37
CA VAL A 58 5.11 -0.96 4.38
C VAL A 58 3.75 -0.45 3.92
N VAL A 59 2.72 -0.63 4.74
CA VAL A 59 1.38 -0.11 4.44
C VAL A 59 1.10 1.10 5.33
N ILE A 60 0.61 2.17 4.72
CA ILE A 60 0.26 3.40 5.42
C ILE A 60 -1.21 3.70 5.15
N LEU A 61 -2.03 3.65 6.20
CA LEU A 61 -3.40 4.16 6.13
C LEU A 61 -3.37 5.67 6.41
N ALA A 62 -3.39 6.46 5.34
CA ALA A 62 -3.37 7.91 5.40
C ALA A 62 -4.77 8.45 5.66
N THR A 63 -4.99 9.07 6.81
CA THR A 63 -6.31 9.52 7.24
C THR A 63 -6.32 10.98 7.67
N GLU A 64 -7.50 11.58 7.65
CA GLU A 64 -7.67 12.97 8.07
C GLU A 64 -8.10 13.07 9.54
N ALA A 65 -7.55 14.02 10.28
CA ALA A 65 -7.87 14.25 11.71
C ALA A 65 -9.34 14.66 11.95
N ARG A 66 -10.04 15.10 10.90
CA ARG A 66 -11.49 15.40 10.92
C ARG A 66 -12.39 14.17 10.80
N ASP A 67 -11.81 12.97 10.66
CA ASP A 67 -12.53 11.70 10.69
C ASP A 67 -12.37 11.04 12.06
N GLU A 68 -13.39 11.18 12.90
CA GLU A 68 -13.43 10.60 14.25
C GLU A 68 -13.50 9.07 14.23
N SER A 69 -13.87 8.45 13.11
CA SER A 69 -13.96 6.99 12.97
C SER A 69 -12.63 6.32 12.61
N ALA A 70 -11.61 7.11 12.28
CA ALA A 70 -10.38 6.59 11.70
C ALA A 70 -9.49 5.82 12.71
N ASP A 71 -9.48 6.22 13.98
CA ASP A 71 -8.77 5.52 15.08
C ASP A 71 -9.33 4.10 15.31
N PRO A 72 -10.62 3.94 15.63
CA PRO A 72 -11.18 2.61 15.89
C PRO A 72 -11.16 1.73 14.64
N THR A 73 -11.31 2.31 13.45
CA THR A 73 -11.21 1.58 12.18
C THR A 73 -9.81 1.03 11.96
N PHE A 74 -8.77 1.86 12.15
CA PHE A 74 -7.38 1.40 12.01
C PHE A 74 -7.01 0.38 13.07
N ALA A 75 -7.39 0.58 14.34
CA ALA A 75 -7.12 -0.39 15.39
C ALA A 75 -7.69 -1.79 15.07
N ARG A 76 -8.87 -1.84 14.43
CA ARG A 76 -9.46 -3.09 13.96
C ARG A 76 -8.69 -3.68 12.78
N LEU A 77 -8.30 -2.87 11.80
CA LEU A 77 -7.51 -3.30 10.64
C LEU A 77 -6.11 -3.80 11.06
N ASP A 78 -5.46 -3.13 12.00
CA ASP A 78 -4.13 -3.48 12.50
C ASP A 78 -4.17 -4.81 13.27
N ALA A 79 -5.20 -5.02 14.08
CA ALA A 79 -5.42 -6.30 14.74
C ALA A 79 -5.64 -7.46 13.75
N GLU A 80 -6.22 -7.20 12.57
CA GLU A 80 -6.48 -8.22 11.55
C GLU A 80 -5.29 -8.45 10.61
N PHE A 81 -4.61 -7.39 10.15
CA PHE A 81 -3.62 -7.46 9.07
C PHE A 81 -2.23 -6.94 9.42
N GLY A 82 -2.04 -6.27 10.57
CA GLY A 82 -0.76 -5.62 10.90
C GLY A 82 0.44 -6.56 10.93
N GLY A 83 0.19 -7.83 11.27
CA GLY A 83 1.20 -8.88 11.25
C GLY A 83 1.64 -9.35 9.86
N ASP A 84 0.95 -8.96 8.78
CA ASP A 84 1.22 -9.43 7.41
C ASP A 84 2.27 -8.61 6.66
N PHE A 85 2.55 -7.40 7.15
CA PHE A 85 3.41 -6.43 6.49
C PHE A 85 4.78 -6.29 7.15
N LEU A 86 5.72 -5.64 6.46
CA LEU A 86 6.97 -5.19 7.09
C LEU A 86 6.65 -4.21 8.21
N GLU A 87 5.72 -3.30 7.94
CA GLU A 87 5.09 -2.44 8.95
C GLU A 87 3.73 -1.97 8.44
N PHE A 88 2.79 -1.78 9.37
CA PHE A 88 1.50 -1.18 9.08
C PHE A 88 1.25 -0.07 10.09
N PHE A 89 1.07 1.16 9.61
CA PHE A 89 0.81 2.29 10.50
C PHE A 89 -0.17 3.29 9.88
N GLN A 90 -0.72 4.14 10.73
CA GLN A 90 -1.65 5.18 10.37
C GLN A 90 -1.01 6.55 10.51
N THR A 91 -1.37 7.45 9.59
CA THR A 91 -1.04 8.89 9.70
C THR A 91 -2.33 9.70 9.84
N ARG A 92 -2.22 10.86 10.51
CA ARG A 92 -3.33 11.75 10.86
C ARG A 92 -3.04 13.15 10.36
N HIS A 93 -3.50 13.46 9.16
CA HIS A 93 -3.33 14.79 8.58
C HIS A 93 -4.31 15.79 9.20
N SER A 94 -3.77 16.84 9.83
CA SER A 94 -4.52 18.02 10.26
C SER A 94 -4.27 19.17 9.30
N LEU A 95 -5.32 19.83 8.84
CA LEU A 95 -5.21 20.93 7.88
C LEU A 95 -4.49 22.14 8.46
N GLY A 96 -3.46 22.59 7.76
CA GLY A 96 -2.76 23.83 8.05
C GLY A 96 -3.52 25.08 7.60
N PRO A 97 -3.17 26.28 8.10
CA PRO A 97 -3.72 27.54 7.62
C PRO A 97 -3.49 27.72 6.12
N GLY A 98 -4.57 27.90 5.34
CA GLY A 98 -4.50 28.06 3.89
C GLY A 98 -4.32 26.76 3.10
N GLU A 99 -4.27 25.61 3.76
CA GLU A 99 -4.25 24.31 3.11
C GLU A 99 -5.66 23.91 2.65
N VAL A 100 -5.75 23.31 1.47
CA VAL A 100 -7.01 22.76 0.96
C VAL A 100 -7.14 21.31 1.41
N ALA A 101 -8.29 20.97 1.99
CA ALA A 101 -8.63 19.60 2.34
C ALA A 101 -8.71 18.72 1.08
N GLY A 102 -8.16 17.52 1.16
CA GLY A 102 -8.28 16.54 0.09
C GLY A 102 -7.16 15.52 0.06
N LYS A 103 -7.33 14.56 -0.86
CA LYS A 103 -6.44 13.41 -1.07
C LYS A 103 -4.98 13.82 -1.18
N SER A 104 -4.64 14.81 -2.01
CA SER A 104 -3.25 15.21 -2.25
C SER A 104 -2.54 15.74 -0.99
N SER A 105 -3.25 16.48 -0.14
CA SER A 105 -2.69 17.01 1.11
C SER A 105 -2.43 15.88 2.12
N ASN A 106 -3.34 14.93 2.20
CA ASN A 106 -3.21 13.73 3.03
C ASN A 106 -2.07 12.81 2.55
N GLU A 107 -1.97 12.55 1.24
CA GLU A 107 -0.86 11.79 0.63
C GLU A 107 0.49 12.43 0.92
N ARG A 108 0.58 13.76 0.77
CA ARG A 108 1.80 14.50 1.07
C ARG A 108 2.20 14.30 2.52
N HIS A 109 1.26 14.45 3.47
CA HIS A 109 1.54 14.23 4.89
C HIS A 109 2.03 12.80 5.15
N ALA A 110 1.34 11.79 4.61
CA ALA A 110 1.73 10.39 4.75
C ALA A 110 3.13 10.09 4.16
N CYS A 111 3.48 10.69 3.03
CA CYS A 111 4.80 10.56 2.43
C CYS A 111 5.91 11.16 3.30
N MET A 112 5.65 12.29 3.97
CA MET A 112 6.60 12.89 4.92
C MET A 112 6.80 12.02 6.18
N GLU A 113 5.74 11.37 6.66
CA GLU A 113 5.83 10.41 7.76
C GLU A 113 6.61 9.15 7.34
N LEU A 114 6.35 8.62 6.13
CA LEU A 114 7.12 7.52 5.56
C LEU A 114 8.61 7.86 5.40
N TYR A 115 8.92 9.08 4.97
CA TYR A 115 10.30 9.55 4.85
C TYR A 115 11.00 9.56 6.23
N SER A 116 10.30 10.03 7.27
CA SER A 116 10.81 10.04 8.64
C SER A 116 10.96 8.63 9.21
N TRP A 117 10.00 7.74 8.91
CA TRP A 117 10.04 6.32 9.25
C TRP A 117 11.28 5.63 8.67
N ALA A 118 11.60 5.90 7.40
CA ALA A 118 12.76 5.33 6.71
C ALA A 118 14.07 5.80 7.35
N GLN A 119 14.19 7.12 7.59
CA GLN A 119 15.37 7.68 8.27
C GLN A 119 15.58 7.07 9.66
N ALA A 120 14.52 6.94 10.45
CA ALA A 120 14.61 6.36 11.80
C ALA A 120 15.09 4.90 11.81
N ARG A 121 14.91 4.18 10.71
CA ARG A 121 15.34 2.78 10.51
C ARG A 121 16.65 2.64 9.74
N SER A 122 17.32 3.76 9.44
CA SER A 122 18.53 3.76 8.58
C SER A 122 18.30 3.14 7.20
N ILE A 123 17.07 3.22 6.70
CA ILE A 123 16.72 2.88 5.31
C ILE A 123 16.91 4.15 4.48
N ASP A 124 17.60 4.05 3.34
CA ASP A 124 17.68 5.18 2.40
C ASP A 124 16.28 5.47 1.84
N PRO A 125 15.67 6.64 2.13
CA PRO A 125 14.33 6.94 1.65
C PRO A 125 14.21 6.93 0.12
N TYR A 126 15.33 7.12 -0.60
CA TYR A 126 15.36 7.12 -2.06
C TYR A 126 15.37 5.71 -2.68
N THR A 127 15.52 4.66 -1.87
CA THR A 127 15.39 3.26 -2.31
C THR A 127 14.01 2.67 -2.03
N VAL A 128 13.07 3.47 -1.49
CA VAL A 128 11.69 3.04 -1.20
C VAL A 128 10.81 3.30 -2.43
N MET A 129 10.17 2.27 -2.97
CA MET A 129 9.19 2.38 -4.05
C MET A 129 7.83 2.74 -3.47
N VAL A 130 7.34 3.94 -3.75
CA VAL A 130 6.05 4.44 -3.22
C VAL A 130 4.93 4.24 -4.23
N THR A 131 3.87 3.54 -3.81
CA THR A 131 2.60 3.41 -4.53
C THR A 131 1.50 4.13 -3.75
N THR A 132 0.80 5.07 -4.37
CA THR A 132 -0.42 5.66 -3.82
C THR A 132 -1.65 4.92 -4.34
N ALA A 133 -2.61 4.64 -3.48
CA ALA A 133 -3.81 3.90 -3.82
C ALA A 133 -5.08 4.54 -3.23
N ASP A 134 -6.19 4.38 -3.95
CA ASP A 134 -7.52 4.67 -3.42
C ASP A 134 -7.94 3.60 -2.42
N ALA A 135 -8.85 3.96 -1.51
CA ALA A 135 -9.35 3.07 -0.47
C ALA A 135 -10.01 1.79 -0.98
N ASP A 136 -10.47 1.77 -2.23
CA ASP A 136 -11.14 0.65 -2.91
C ASP A 136 -10.26 -0.05 -3.97
N SER A 137 -8.97 0.30 -4.05
CA SER A 137 -8.03 -0.33 -4.97
C SER A 137 -7.74 -1.77 -4.57
N GLN A 138 -7.90 -2.71 -5.48
CA GLN A 138 -7.59 -4.13 -5.25
C GLN A 138 -6.28 -4.50 -5.94
N PHE A 139 -5.41 -5.22 -5.24
CA PHE A 139 -4.09 -5.61 -5.73
C PHE A 139 -4.07 -7.08 -6.12
N ASP A 140 -3.48 -7.36 -7.27
CA ASP A 140 -3.17 -8.74 -7.67
C ASP A 140 -2.01 -9.29 -6.80
N SER A 141 -1.97 -10.60 -6.59
CA SER A 141 -0.97 -11.22 -5.69
C SER A 141 0.47 -11.04 -6.17
N VAL A 142 0.69 -10.74 -7.45
CA VAL A 142 2.02 -10.46 -8.02
C VAL A 142 2.26 -8.99 -8.35
N PHE A 143 1.35 -8.07 -7.99
CA PHE A 143 1.47 -6.65 -8.34
C PHE A 143 2.84 -6.03 -7.96
N LEU A 144 3.25 -6.15 -6.70
CA LEU A 144 4.51 -5.58 -6.22
C LEU A 144 5.75 -6.19 -6.91
N GLU A 145 5.71 -7.49 -7.24
CA GLU A 145 6.79 -8.13 -8.00
C GLU A 145 6.98 -7.49 -9.38
N HIS A 146 5.87 -7.14 -10.05
CA HIS A 146 5.91 -6.55 -11.38
C HIS A 146 6.41 -5.10 -11.38
N LEU A 147 6.39 -4.41 -10.24
CA LEU A 147 6.98 -3.08 -10.11
C LEU A 147 8.52 -3.11 -10.07
N GLU A 148 9.12 -4.27 -9.78
CA GLU A 148 10.58 -4.45 -9.72
C GLU A 148 11.20 -4.96 -11.04
N ALA A 149 10.37 -5.26 -12.04
CA ALA A 149 10.75 -5.81 -13.35
C ALA A 149 11.54 -4.82 -14.21
#